data_AF-A0A2K5WF94-F1
#
_entry.id   AF-A0A2K5WF94-F1
#
_cell.length_a   1.000
_cell.length_b   1.000
_cell.length_c   1.000
_cell.angle_alpha   90.00
_cell.angle_beta   90.00
_cell.angle_gamma   90.00
#
_symmetry.space_group_name_H-M   'P 1'
#
loop_
_entity.id
_entity.type
_entity.pdbx_description
1 polymer ?
#
loop_
_entity_poly.entity_id
_entity_poly.type
_entity_poly.pdbx_seq_one_letter_code
_entity_poly.pdbx_strand_id
1 'polypeptide(L)'
;MAPKPEAEWSTALSHLVLGVVALHAAVSTAQASRGAAAGFLLQVLAATIMLAPGLSTHEDCLAGAWVATVIGLPLLAFDFHWVNGDRSSANLLLGGGMVLAVAGGHLSPEGRSVAGQAMLLVVAVTILIVAVFTANTYGMWGGTMLGVAGLLSRLEEDRLLLLPKEDVCRWALAAGSWAYCRALHTQRLQWE
;
A
#
# COMPACT_ATOMS: atom_id res chain seq x y z
N MET A 1 10.29 -14.20 25.22
CA MET A 1 9.77 -12.97 25.85
C MET A 1 8.36 -12.77 25.29
N ALA A 2 7.33 -12.81 26.14
CA ALA A 2 5.97 -12.52 25.68
C ALA A 2 5.87 -11.03 25.30
N PRO A 3 5.22 -10.68 24.17
CA PRO A 3 5.00 -9.29 23.82
C PRO A 3 4.21 -8.59 24.95
N LYS A 4 4.59 -7.35 25.25
CA LYS A 4 3.84 -6.53 26.22
C LYS A 4 2.44 -6.27 25.64
N PRO A 5 1.38 -6.35 26.44
CA PRO A 5 0.00 -6.16 25.95
C PRO A 5 -0.17 -4.83 25.20
N GLU A 6 0.51 -3.77 25.63
CA GLU A 6 0.51 -2.45 24.96
C GLU A 6 0.94 -2.48 23.49
N ALA A 7 1.87 -3.37 23.12
CA ALA A 7 2.32 -3.52 21.74
C ALA A 7 1.25 -4.18 20.86
N GLU A 8 0.50 -5.13 21.41
CA GLU A 8 -0.59 -5.82 20.71
C GLU A 8 -1.74 -4.86 20.39
N TRP A 9 -2.11 -3.99 21.33
CA TRP A 9 -3.13 -2.95 21.10
C TRP A 9 -2.71 -1.93 20.04
N SER A 10 -1.44 -1.52 20.03
CA SER A 10 -0.88 -0.60 19.02
C SER A 10 -0.95 -1.21 17.61
N THR A 11 -0.58 -2.49 17.49
CA THR A 11 -0.62 -3.21 16.20
C THR A 11 -2.04 -3.48 15.71
N ALA A 12 -2.96 -3.85 16.60
CA ALA A 12 -4.37 -3.99 16.22
C ALA A 12 -4.97 -2.65 15.77
N LEU A 13 -4.66 -1.55 16.47
CA LEU A 13 -5.12 -0.23 16.11
C LEU A 13 -4.60 0.23 14.75
N SER A 14 -3.32 0.01 14.47
CA SER A 14 -2.70 0.42 13.20
C SER A 14 -3.27 -0.36 12.01
N HIS A 15 -3.53 -1.66 12.18
CA HIS A 15 -4.25 -2.47 11.18
C HIS A 15 -5.70 -2.01 10.98
N LEU A 16 -6.42 -1.71 12.07
CA LEU A 16 -7.81 -1.24 12.00
C LEU A 16 -7.89 0.09 11.26
N VAL A 17 -7.02 1.05 11.57
CA VAL A 17 -7.00 2.35 10.90
C VAL A 17 -6.67 2.20 9.42
N LEU A 18 -5.63 1.43 9.09
CA LEU A 18 -5.29 1.17 7.68
C LEU A 18 -6.47 0.52 6.94
N GLY A 19 -7.12 -0.47 7.55
CA GLY A 19 -8.28 -1.15 6.98
C GLY A 19 -9.47 -0.23 6.76
N VAL A 20 -9.83 0.60 7.75
CA VAL A 20 -10.94 1.56 7.64
C VAL A 20 -10.66 2.62 6.57
N VAL A 21 -9.45 3.18 6.56
CA VAL A 21 -9.05 4.19 5.57
C VAL A 21 -9.04 3.58 4.16
N ALA A 22 -8.48 2.38 3.99
CA ALA A 22 -8.49 1.68 2.72
C ALA A 22 -9.92 1.34 2.28
N LEU A 23 -10.81 0.91 3.18
CA LEU A 23 -12.20 0.61 2.85
C LEU A 23 -12.95 1.87 2.39
N HIS A 24 -12.79 2.98 3.11
CA HIS A 24 -13.34 4.27 2.69
C HIS A 24 -12.81 4.66 1.31
N ALA A 25 -11.50 4.55 1.09
CA ALA A 25 -10.87 4.87 -0.19
C ALA A 25 -11.39 3.96 -1.31
N ALA A 26 -11.55 2.66 -1.07
CA ALA A 26 -12.13 1.72 -2.03
C ALA A 26 -13.55 2.11 -2.45
N VAL A 27 -14.43 2.39 -1.47
CA VAL A 27 -15.83 2.78 -1.72
C VAL A 27 -15.88 4.09 -2.51
N SER A 28 -15.10 5.08 -2.11
CA SER A 28 -15.08 6.40 -2.76
C SER A 28 -14.54 6.36 -4.20
N THR A 29 -13.71 5.37 -4.54
CA THR A 29 -13.09 5.21 -5.86
C THR A 29 -13.75 4.16 -6.74
N ALA A 30 -14.67 3.33 -6.22
CA ALA A 30 -15.22 2.15 -6.91
C ALA A 30 -15.84 2.43 -8.29
N GLN A 31 -16.62 3.51 -8.43
CA GLN A 31 -17.27 3.84 -9.70
C GLN A 31 -16.32 4.48 -10.71
N ALA A 32 -15.23 5.03 -10.20
CA ALA A 32 -14.53 6.12 -10.84
C ALA A 32 -13.12 5.67 -11.25
N SER A 33 -12.52 4.78 -10.45
CA SER A 33 -11.14 4.28 -10.51
C SER A 33 -11.16 2.83 -10.02
N ARG A 34 -11.64 1.92 -10.88
CA ARG A 34 -11.81 0.50 -10.51
C ARG A 34 -10.48 -0.16 -10.15
N GLY A 35 -9.38 0.26 -10.77
CA GLY A 35 -8.03 -0.20 -10.44
C GLY A 35 -7.66 0.14 -9.02
N ALA A 36 -7.71 1.43 -8.65
CA ALA A 36 -7.37 1.82 -7.27
C ALA A 36 -8.34 1.24 -6.24
N ALA A 37 -9.63 1.13 -6.55
CA ALA A 37 -10.60 0.53 -5.65
C ALA A 37 -10.26 -0.94 -5.34
N ALA A 38 -9.89 -1.72 -6.36
CA ALA A 38 -9.40 -3.09 -6.18
C ALA A 38 -8.10 -3.12 -5.36
N GLY A 39 -7.16 -2.19 -5.62
CA GLY A 39 -5.93 -2.07 -4.85
C GLY A 39 -6.19 -1.81 -3.35
N PHE A 40 -7.11 -0.90 -3.04
CA PHE A 40 -7.53 -0.61 -1.67
C PHE A 40 -8.27 -1.80 -1.02
N LEU A 41 -9.14 -2.50 -1.75
CA LEU A 41 -9.80 -3.71 -1.22
C LEU A 41 -8.81 -4.82 -0.86
N LEU A 42 -7.72 -4.98 -1.61
CA LEU A 42 -6.65 -5.92 -1.25
C LEU A 42 -5.95 -5.52 0.05
N GLN A 43 -5.77 -4.22 0.31
CA GLN A 43 -5.25 -3.72 1.59
C GLN A 43 -6.24 -3.98 2.75
N VAL A 44 -7.54 -3.79 2.52
CA VAL A 44 -8.59 -4.13 3.50
C VAL A 44 -8.56 -5.62 3.82
N LEU A 45 -8.49 -6.47 2.80
CA LEU A 45 -8.47 -7.92 3.00
C LEU A 45 -7.25 -8.35 3.82
N ALA A 46 -6.07 -7.84 3.48
CA ALA A 46 -4.84 -8.10 4.24
C ALA A 46 -4.96 -7.63 5.70
N ALA A 47 -5.50 -6.43 5.95
CA ALA A 47 -5.73 -5.95 7.31
C ALA A 47 -6.75 -6.80 8.08
N THR A 48 -7.79 -7.29 7.41
CA THR A 48 -8.84 -8.11 8.03
C THR A 48 -8.31 -9.48 8.43
N ILE A 49 -7.51 -10.11 7.58
CA ILE A 49 -6.82 -11.38 7.88
C ILE A 49 -5.92 -11.21 9.12
N MET A 50 -5.15 -10.11 9.19
CA MET A 50 -4.28 -9.82 10.34
C MET A 50 -5.04 -9.58 11.65
N LEU A 51 -6.27 -9.05 11.58
CA LEU A 51 -7.12 -8.79 12.75
C LEU A 51 -7.95 -10.00 13.20
N ALA A 52 -7.90 -11.11 12.47
CA ALA A 52 -8.74 -12.29 12.70
C ALA A 52 -7.91 -13.53 13.10
N PRO A 53 -7.24 -13.53 14.27
CA PRO A 53 -6.30 -14.57 14.68
C PRO A 53 -6.90 -15.99 14.86
N GLY A 54 -8.22 -16.14 14.79
CA GLY A 54 -8.92 -17.43 14.79
C GLY A 54 -9.34 -17.95 13.41
N LEU A 55 -9.16 -17.16 12.35
CA LEU A 55 -9.64 -17.47 10.99
C LEU A 55 -8.50 -17.68 9.98
N SER A 56 -7.25 -17.35 10.34
CA SER A 56 -6.11 -17.39 9.44
C SER A 56 -4.86 -17.91 10.11
N THR A 57 -4.06 -18.70 9.37
CA THR A 57 -2.73 -19.11 9.81
C THR A 57 -1.73 -17.97 9.61
N HIS A 58 -0.55 -18.08 10.24
CA HIS A 58 0.54 -17.13 10.01
C HIS A 58 0.97 -17.07 8.54
N GLU A 59 0.91 -18.20 7.83
CA GLU A 59 1.22 -18.25 6.39
C GLU A 59 0.16 -17.52 5.55
N ASP A 60 -1.13 -17.65 5.89
CA ASP A 60 -2.22 -16.92 5.23
C ASP A 60 -2.07 -15.40 5.40
N CYS A 61 -1.67 -14.96 6.59
CA CYS A 61 -1.36 -13.56 6.88
C CYS A 61 -0.24 -13.02 5.97
N LEU A 62 0.85 -13.78 5.84
CA LEU A 62 1.99 -13.41 5.00
C LEU A 62 1.61 -13.42 3.51
N ALA A 63 0.81 -14.40 3.07
CA ALA A 63 0.34 -14.49 1.69
C ALA A 63 -0.61 -13.31 1.34
N GLY A 64 -1.52 -12.96 2.25
CA GLY A 64 -2.41 -11.81 2.08
C GLY A 64 -1.64 -10.50 1.99
N ALA A 65 -0.68 -10.27 2.89
CA ALA A 65 0.18 -9.09 2.88
C ALA A 65 1.04 -9.03 1.60
N TRP A 66 1.55 -10.16 1.13
CA TRP A 66 2.30 -10.28 -0.11
C TRP A 66 1.45 -9.81 -1.31
N VAL A 67 0.27 -10.40 -1.50
CA VAL A 67 -0.64 -10.06 -2.61
C VAL A 67 -1.06 -8.59 -2.55
N ALA A 68 -1.41 -8.08 -1.37
CA ALA A 68 -1.75 -6.68 -1.19
C ALA A 68 -0.59 -5.74 -1.58
N THR A 69 0.66 -6.15 -1.31
CA THR A 69 1.84 -5.37 -1.66
C THR A 69 2.15 -5.43 -3.16
N VAL A 70 2.23 -6.63 -3.74
CA VAL A 70 2.71 -6.81 -5.13
C VAL A 70 1.63 -6.65 -6.18
N ILE A 71 0.36 -6.74 -5.82
CA ILE A 71 -0.77 -6.45 -6.73
C ILE A 71 -1.48 -5.18 -6.30
N GLY A 72 -1.80 -5.05 -5.02
CA GLY A 72 -2.62 -3.94 -4.52
C GLY A 72 -1.97 -2.57 -4.73
N LEU A 73 -0.68 -2.42 -4.39
CA LEU A 73 0.03 -1.15 -4.61
C LEU A 73 0.19 -0.79 -6.09
N PRO A 74 0.61 -1.68 -7.00
CA PRO A 74 0.62 -1.35 -8.42
C PRO A 74 -0.77 -1.07 -9.00
N LEU A 75 -1.85 -1.66 -8.47
CA LEU A 75 -3.22 -1.27 -8.85
C LEU A 75 -3.58 0.17 -8.44
N LEU A 76 -3.06 0.65 -7.31
CA LEU A 76 -3.17 2.06 -6.95
C LEU A 76 -2.41 2.90 -7.99
N ALA A 77 -1.12 2.63 -8.21
CA ALA A 77 -0.32 3.39 -9.19
C ALA A 77 -0.91 3.34 -10.60
N PHE A 78 -1.46 2.20 -11.01
CA PHE A 78 -2.07 1.97 -12.32
C PHE A 78 -3.08 3.06 -12.65
N ASP A 79 -4.05 3.32 -11.76
CA ASP A 79 -5.10 4.29 -12.04
C ASP A 79 -4.54 5.72 -12.10
N PHE A 80 -3.54 6.03 -11.26
CA PHE A 80 -2.85 7.32 -11.31
C PHE A 80 -2.21 7.56 -12.68
N HIS A 81 -1.43 6.60 -13.16
CA HIS A 81 -0.77 6.71 -14.46
C HIS A 81 -1.79 6.71 -15.61
N TRP A 82 -2.84 5.88 -15.49
CA TRP A 82 -3.89 5.77 -16.50
C TRP A 82 -4.64 7.09 -16.72
N VAL A 83 -5.07 7.75 -15.65
CA VAL A 83 -5.78 9.03 -15.71
C VAL A 83 -4.89 10.16 -16.25
N ASN A 84 -3.58 10.09 -16.01
CA ASN A 84 -2.62 11.06 -16.53
C ASN A 84 -2.08 10.71 -17.93
N GLY A 85 -2.70 9.74 -18.62
CA GLY A 85 -2.38 9.38 -20.01
C GLY A 85 -1.19 8.43 -20.19
N ASP A 86 -0.49 8.05 -19.13
CA ASP A 86 0.67 7.16 -19.17
C ASP A 86 0.26 5.69 -19.04
N ARG A 87 -0.38 5.18 -20.10
CA ARG A 87 -0.88 3.79 -20.11
C ARG A 87 0.25 2.75 -20.13
N SER A 88 1.42 3.11 -20.66
CA SER A 88 2.57 2.21 -20.72
C SER A 88 3.07 1.87 -19.33
N SER A 89 3.37 2.89 -18.51
CA SER A 89 3.81 2.69 -17.13
C SER A 89 2.73 2.02 -16.28
N ALA A 90 1.45 2.37 -16.48
CA ALA A 90 0.34 1.70 -15.80
C ALA A 90 0.38 0.18 -16.04
N ASN A 91 0.44 -0.24 -17.31
CA ASN A 91 0.49 -1.66 -17.67
C ASN A 91 1.77 -2.35 -17.20
N LEU A 92 2.93 -1.68 -17.28
CA LEU A 92 4.21 -2.23 -16.79
C LEU A 92 4.18 -2.48 -15.28
N LEU A 93 3.64 -1.55 -14.50
CA LEU A 93 3.52 -1.69 -13.04
C LEU A 93 2.60 -2.85 -12.66
N LEU A 94 1.42 -2.93 -13.29
CA LEU A 94 0.47 -4.00 -13.01
C LEU A 94 1.01 -5.37 -13.48
N GLY A 95 1.57 -5.43 -14.69
CA GLY A 95 2.15 -6.66 -15.25
C GLY A 95 3.35 -7.14 -14.42
N GLY A 96 4.24 -6.24 -14.03
CA GLY A 96 5.35 -6.55 -13.12
C GLY A 96 4.87 -7.06 -11.76
N GLY A 97 3.84 -6.43 -11.19
CA GLY A 97 3.19 -6.88 -9.96
C GLY A 97 2.59 -8.28 -10.06
N MET A 98 1.91 -8.60 -11.16
CA MET A 98 1.38 -9.95 -11.42
C MET A 98 2.48 -11.00 -11.55
N VAL A 99 3.57 -10.68 -12.26
CA VAL A 99 4.73 -11.59 -12.38
C VAL A 99 5.34 -11.85 -11.01
N LEU A 100 5.51 -10.81 -10.18
CA LEU A 100 6.00 -10.96 -8.81
C LEU A 100 5.04 -11.79 -7.95
N ALA A 101 3.73 -11.59 -8.06
CA ALA A 101 2.74 -12.37 -7.32
C ALA A 101 2.92 -13.88 -7.55
N VAL A 102 3.10 -14.29 -8.81
CA VAL A 102 3.33 -15.71 -9.19
C VAL A 102 4.74 -16.17 -8.78
N ALA A 103 5.75 -15.33 -8.96
CA ALA A 103 7.14 -15.64 -8.61
C ALA A 103 7.33 -15.79 -7.10
N GLY A 104 6.46 -15.20 -6.27
CA GLY A 104 6.52 -15.24 -4.81
C GLY A 104 6.82 -16.65 -4.28
N GLY A 105 6.07 -17.66 -4.72
CA GLY A 105 6.25 -19.07 -4.35
C GLY A 105 7.69 -19.59 -4.47
N HIS A 106 8.45 -19.06 -5.43
CA HIS A 106 9.81 -19.49 -5.79
C HIS A 106 10.92 -18.63 -5.16
N LEU A 107 10.57 -17.50 -4.54
CA LEU A 107 11.52 -16.63 -3.86
C LEU A 107 11.78 -17.11 -2.42
N SER A 108 13.02 -16.97 -1.95
CA SER A 108 13.33 -17.12 -0.52
C SER A 108 12.57 -16.07 0.32
N PRO A 109 12.40 -16.28 1.63
CA PRO A 109 11.76 -15.30 2.52
C PRO A 109 12.39 -13.89 2.42
N GLU A 110 13.73 -13.83 2.37
CA GLU A 110 14.47 -12.58 2.19
C GLU A 110 14.20 -11.97 0.81
N GLY A 111 14.18 -12.80 -0.23
CA GLY A 111 13.85 -12.38 -1.60
C GLY A 111 12.45 -11.78 -1.71
N ARG A 112 11.45 -12.38 -1.06
CA ARG A 112 10.09 -11.82 -0.99
C ARG A 112 10.07 -10.50 -0.24
N SER A 113 10.76 -10.40 0.89
CA SER A 113 10.85 -9.16 1.65
C SER A 113 11.43 -8.03 0.79
N VAL A 114 12.61 -8.24 0.19
CA VAL A 114 13.26 -7.25 -0.67
C VAL A 114 12.38 -6.87 -1.88
N ALA A 115 11.75 -7.85 -2.52
CA ALA A 115 10.85 -7.61 -3.65
C ALA A 115 9.62 -6.78 -3.26
N GLY A 116 8.99 -7.07 -2.11
CA GLY A 116 7.85 -6.31 -1.60
C GLY A 116 8.24 -4.86 -1.30
N GLN A 117 9.38 -4.65 -0.65
CA GLN A 117 9.91 -3.32 -0.35
C GLN A 117 10.27 -2.55 -1.63
N ALA A 118 10.90 -3.22 -2.60
CA ALA A 118 11.22 -2.63 -3.89
C ALA A 118 9.95 -2.23 -4.65
N MET A 119 8.92 -3.08 -4.67
CA MET A 119 7.65 -2.78 -5.32
C MET A 119 6.98 -1.55 -4.71
N LEU A 120 6.95 -1.47 -3.37
CA LEU A 120 6.39 -0.32 -2.66
C LEU A 120 7.16 0.97 -2.98
N LEU A 121 8.50 0.92 -3.02
CA LEU A 121 9.33 2.07 -3.40
C LEU A 121 9.13 2.47 -4.87
N VAL A 122 9.04 1.51 -5.78
CA VAL A 122 8.76 1.75 -7.20
C VAL A 122 7.42 2.46 -7.34
N VAL A 123 6.36 1.94 -6.73
CA VAL A 123 5.02 2.57 -6.73
C VAL A 123 5.07 3.98 -6.16
N ALA A 124 5.76 4.18 -5.03
CA ALA A 124 5.89 5.49 -4.40
C ALA A 124 6.57 6.51 -5.32
N VAL A 125 7.68 6.12 -5.94
CA VAL A 125 8.48 6.99 -6.82
C VAL A 125 7.71 7.32 -8.10
N THR A 126 7.06 6.34 -8.73
CA THR A 126 6.33 6.61 -9.98
C THR A 126 5.11 7.49 -9.75
N ILE A 127 4.35 7.27 -8.66
CA ILE A 127 3.27 8.17 -8.23
C ILE A 127 3.82 9.57 -7.96
N LEU A 128 4.93 9.69 -7.23
CA LEU A 128 5.52 10.99 -6.90
C LEU A 128 5.97 11.75 -8.15
N ILE A 129 6.62 11.07 -9.11
CA ILE A 129 7.02 11.66 -10.38
C ILE A 129 5.81 12.24 -11.11
N VAL A 130 4.76 11.44 -11.32
CA VAL A 130 3.53 11.92 -11.98
C VAL A 130 2.88 13.06 -11.20
N ALA A 131 2.85 12.98 -9.87
CA ALA A 131 2.24 14.00 -9.03
C ALA A 131 2.99 15.34 -9.12
N VAL A 132 4.32 15.32 -9.16
CA VAL A 132 5.14 16.53 -9.36
C VAL A 132 4.88 17.14 -10.74
N PHE A 133 4.87 16.33 -11.81
CA PHE A 133 4.62 16.82 -13.16
C PHE A 133 3.20 17.37 -13.37
N THR A 134 2.24 16.88 -12.59
CA THR A 134 0.82 17.30 -12.67
C THR A 134 0.46 18.35 -11.61
N ALA A 135 1.44 18.82 -10.82
CA ALA A 135 1.23 19.71 -9.68
C ALA A 135 0.15 19.20 -8.69
N ASN A 136 -0.02 17.88 -8.59
CA ASN A 136 -0.99 17.26 -7.70
C ASN A 136 -0.40 17.10 -6.30
N THR A 137 -0.67 18.08 -5.43
CA THR A 137 -0.14 18.13 -4.05
C THR A 137 -0.53 16.91 -3.21
N TYR A 138 -1.77 16.42 -3.35
CA TYR A 138 -2.21 15.20 -2.65
C TYR A 138 -1.46 13.96 -3.17
N GLY A 139 -1.20 13.89 -4.48
CA GLY A 139 -0.38 12.83 -5.08
C GLY A 139 1.06 12.86 -4.57
N MET A 140 1.63 14.05 -4.39
CA MET A 140 2.98 14.22 -3.82
C MET A 140 3.03 13.69 -2.39
N TRP A 141 2.07 14.07 -1.55
CA TRP A 141 1.95 13.52 -0.19
C TRP A 141 1.77 12.00 -0.18
N GLY A 142 0.92 11.48 -1.06
CA GLY A 142 0.70 10.04 -1.21
C GLY A 142 1.99 9.30 -1.56
N GLY A 143 2.68 9.73 -2.62
CA GLY A 143 3.96 9.16 -3.04
C GLY A 143 5.05 9.25 -1.97
N THR A 144 5.16 10.40 -1.28
CA THR A 144 6.12 10.56 -0.18
C THR A 144 5.81 9.63 1.00
N MET A 145 4.55 9.52 1.43
CA MET A 145 4.17 8.66 2.57
C MET A 145 4.38 7.18 2.25
N LEU A 146 4.06 6.75 1.03
CA LEU A 146 4.40 5.42 0.55
C LEU A 146 5.93 5.24 0.53
N GLY A 147 6.68 6.21 0.02
CA GLY A 147 8.16 6.15 0.00
C GLY A 147 8.76 6.03 1.39
N VAL A 148 8.24 6.78 2.36
CA VAL A 148 8.61 6.68 3.78
C VAL A 148 8.32 5.28 4.31
N ALA A 149 7.13 4.72 4.10
CA ALA A 149 6.82 3.34 4.51
C ALA A 149 7.81 2.32 3.91
N GLY A 150 8.19 2.51 2.64
CA GLY A 150 9.17 1.66 1.95
C GLY A 150 10.58 1.76 2.53
N LEU A 151 11.05 2.98 2.79
CA LEU A 151 12.37 3.21 3.38
C LEU A 151 12.42 2.73 4.84
N LEU A 152 11.39 3.01 5.62
CA LEU A 152 11.30 2.56 7.02
C LEU A 152 11.29 1.03 7.10
N SER A 153 10.64 0.34 6.16
CA SER A 153 10.65 -1.12 6.13
C SER A 153 12.06 -1.72 5.97
N ARG A 154 12.99 -0.99 5.35
CA ARG A 154 14.39 -1.40 5.12
C ARG A 154 15.34 -1.11 6.27
N LEU A 155 14.97 -0.24 7.21
CA LEU A 155 15.82 0.05 8.37
C LEU A 155 15.93 -1.19 9.26
N GLU A 156 17.14 -1.49 9.72
CA GLU A 156 17.40 -2.58 10.69
C GLU A 156 16.87 -2.27 12.09
N GLU A 157 16.51 -1.01 12.37
CA GLU A 157 15.98 -0.57 13.66
C GLU A 157 14.52 -1.02 13.87
N ASP A 158 14.28 -1.81 14.93
CA ASP A 158 12.94 -2.33 15.27
C ASP A 158 12.00 -1.29 15.91
N ARG A 159 12.54 -0.13 16.35
CA ARG A 159 11.77 0.92 17.02
C ARG A 159 12.12 2.30 16.48
N LEU A 160 11.09 3.04 16.09
CA LEU A 160 11.18 4.43 15.67
C LEU A 160 10.14 5.23 16.45
N LEU A 161 10.56 6.35 17.04
CA LEU A 161 9.66 7.26 17.76
C LEU A 161 8.84 6.57 18.86
N LEU A 162 9.47 5.67 19.63
CA LEU A 162 8.87 4.87 20.72
C LEU A 162 7.83 3.81 20.29
N LEU A 163 7.44 3.78 19.02
CA LEU A 163 6.50 2.81 18.44
C LEU A 163 7.24 1.68 17.69
N PRO A 164 6.64 0.50 17.55
CA PRO A 164 7.12 -0.53 16.63
C PRO A 164 7.21 0.06 15.21
N LYS A 165 8.33 -0.18 14.52
CA LYS A 165 8.57 0.27 13.15
C LYS A 165 7.40 -0.07 12.22
N GLU A 166 6.84 -1.26 12.36
CA GLU A 166 5.72 -1.73 11.56
C GLU A 166 4.45 -0.88 11.73
N ASP A 167 4.20 -0.38 12.95
CA ASP A 167 3.07 0.49 13.21
C ASP A 167 3.26 1.82 12.50
N VAL A 168 4.46 2.39 12.57
CA VAL A 168 4.80 3.63 11.83
C VAL A 168 4.63 3.44 10.32
N CYS A 169 5.05 2.29 9.77
CA CYS A 169 4.81 1.95 8.37
C CYS A 169 3.32 1.88 8.03
N ARG A 170 2.50 1.25 8.88
CA ARG A 170 1.04 1.17 8.68
C ARG A 170 0.38 2.54 8.74
N TRP A 171 0.80 3.41 9.67
CA TRP A 171 0.34 4.80 9.74
C TRP A 171 0.70 5.59 8.48
N ALA A 172 1.93 5.44 7.98
CA ALA A 172 2.37 6.05 6.73
C ALA A 172 1.56 5.52 5.52
N LEU A 173 1.30 4.21 5.46
CA LEU A 173 0.44 3.60 4.43
C LEU A 173 -1.01 4.11 4.50
N ALA A 174 -1.55 4.30 5.70
CA ALA A 174 -2.90 4.84 5.88
C ALA A 174 -2.97 6.31 5.42
N ALA A 175 -2.01 7.13 5.84
CA ALA A 175 -1.90 8.53 5.40
C ALA A 175 -1.71 8.62 3.87
N GLY A 176 -0.85 7.77 3.30
CA GLY A 176 -0.63 7.67 1.86
C GLY A 176 -1.88 7.25 1.10
N SER A 177 -2.63 6.26 1.61
CA SER A 177 -3.90 5.79 1.02
C SER A 177 -4.97 6.88 1.01
N TRP A 178 -5.09 7.63 2.12
CA TRP A 178 -5.99 8.77 2.20
C TRP A 178 -5.59 9.89 1.23
N ALA A 179 -4.31 10.25 1.19
CA ALA A 179 -3.80 11.28 0.28
C ALA A 179 -4.00 10.87 -1.18
N TYR A 180 -3.76 9.60 -1.51
CA TYR A 180 -3.96 9.06 -2.85
C TYR A 180 -5.44 9.08 -3.27
N CYS A 181 -6.35 8.70 -2.37
CA CYS A 181 -7.79 8.83 -2.58
C CYS A 181 -8.20 10.28 -2.89
N ARG A 182 -7.64 11.25 -2.16
CA ARG A 182 -7.88 12.69 -2.40
C ARG A 182 -7.29 13.13 -3.74
N ALA A 183 -6.10 12.65 -4.09
CA ALA A 183 -5.41 12.97 -5.35
C ALA A 183 -6.23 12.55 -6.58
N LEU A 184 -6.81 11.34 -6.54
CA LEU A 184 -7.71 10.84 -7.58
C LEU A 184 -9.01 11.66 -7.64
N HIS A 185 -9.55 12.06 -6.50
CA HIS A 185 -10.75 12.90 -6.46
C HIS A 185 -10.50 14.30 -7.04
N THR A 186 -9.37 14.94 -6.70
CA THR A 186 -9.03 16.26 -7.24
C THR A 186 -8.72 16.24 -8.73
N GLN A 187 -8.08 15.17 -9.23
CA GLN A 187 -7.84 15.01 -10.67
C GLN A 187 -9.14 14.89 -11.46
N ARG A 188 -10.20 14.31 -10.90
CA ARG A 188 -11.52 14.26 -11.58
C ARG A 188 -12.13 15.63 -11.75
N LEU A 189 -12.12 16.43 -10.69
CA LEU A 189 -12.70 17.77 -10.70
C LEU A 189 -12.03 18.71 -11.73
N GLN A 190 -10.85 18.37 -12.22
CA GLN A 190 -10.15 19.13 -13.27
C GLN A 190 -10.58 18.75 -14.69
N TRP A 191 -11.26 17.61 -14.86
CA TRP A 191 -11.69 17.06 -16.16
C TRP A 191 -13.21 17.07 -16.36
N GLU A 192 -13.97 17.55 -15.37
CA GLU A 192 -15.40 17.90 -15.47
C GLU A 192 -15.58 19.40 -15.71
#